data_AF-A0A927XQN2-F1
#
_entry.id   AF-A0A927XQN2-F1
#
_cell.length_a   1.000
_cell.length_b   1.000
_cell.length_c   1.000
_cell.angle_alpha   90.00
_cell.angle_beta   90.00
_cell.angle_gamma   90.00
#
_symmetry.space_group_name_H-M   'P 1'
#
loop_
_entity.id
_entity.type
_entity.pdbx_description
1 polymer ?
#
loop_
_entity_poly.entity_id
_entity_poly.type
_entity_poly.pdbx_seq_one_letter_code
_entity_poly.pdbx_strand_id
1 'polypeptide(L)'
;MIIKKNIFGGVFMQIAVDSKPLSSEIRAKMDRYRTSLLASGMREPSKLKSSVWHWLFYKPVTELTAFIVNLKGTDDSIEAVYGYASTAFTKMAGDENALIELGVSDNEITIREKIVICSEADEAAARNQIAQMYERYLQTSKDELLLKAKAKRKAFIQKIADKLKPMGFRKKANTWARSLEGDYCLIFNAQKSAFSDEYYFNVYIEKNGSDIYGECCDTRLFPGNMCPMDWQTLSKDEFELFLNRTVVPALEKIIHTPLHELGKLPSIWADCTCNRKKCEQCWVEKNLWEAKGIQ
;
A
#
# COMPACT_ATOMS: atom_id res chain seq x y z
N MET A 1 -5.91 -19.77 27.63
CA MET A 1 -4.50 -19.69 27.20
C MET A 1 -4.03 -21.10 26.86
N ILE A 2 -4.07 -21.46 25.58
CA ILE A 2 -3.46 -22.70 25.05
C ILE A 2 -2.72 -22.25 23.79
N ILE A 3 -1.39 -22.23 23.87
CA ILE A 3 -0.49 -21.90 22.77
C ILE A 3 -0.20 -23.21 22.05
N LYS A 4 -0.78 -23.42 20.86
CA LYS A 4 -0.27 -24.40 19.90
C LYS A 4 0.66 -23.66 18.93
N LYS A 5 1.96 -23.94 19.05
CA LYS A 5 2.98 -23.59 18.06
C LYS A 5 2.69 -24.37 16.77
N ASN A 6 2.42 -23.68 15.68
CA ASN A 6 2.56 -24.23 14.33
C ASN A 6 3.77 -23.59 13.64
N ILE A 7 4.63 -24.47 13.14
CA ILE A 7 5.87 -24.22 12.44
C ILE A 7 5.48 -23.91 10.99
N PHE A 8 5.09 -22.67 10.71
CA PHE A 8 5.12 -21.99 9.41
C PHE A 8 4.66 -20.55 9.70
N GLY A 9 5.63 -19.67 9.86
CA GLY A 9 5.46 -18.34 10.46
C GLY A 9 4.69 -17.38 9.56
N GLY A 10 3.37 -17.36 9.72
CA GLY A 10 2.52 -16.22 9.43
C GLY A 10 1.62 -16.00 10.64
N VAL A 11 2.02 -15.09 11.54
CA VAL A 11 1.08 -14.59 12.56
C VAL A 11 0.07 -13.76 11.78
N PHE A 12 -1.12 -14.32 11.53
CA PHE A 12 -2.30 -13.51 11.27
C PHE A 12 -2.54 -12.70 12.53
N MET A 13 -1.98 -11.49 12.57
CA MET A 13 -2.37 -10.49 13.55
C MET A 13 -3.74 -10.02 13.10
N GLN A 14 -4.75 -10.72 13.57
CA GLN A 14 -6.13 -10.27 13.49
C GLN A 14 -6.19 -9.00 14.34
N ILE A 15 -6.04 -7.84 13.69
CA ILE A 15 -6.30 -6.57 14.33
C ILE A 15 -7.80 -6.61 14.64
N ALA A 16 -8.13 -6.95 15.88
CA ALA A 16 -9.42 -6.66 16.46
C ALA A 16 -9.52 -5.13 16.56
N VAL A 17 -9.86 -4.50 15.44
CA VAL A 17 -10.46 -3.17 15.48
C VAL A 17 -11.81 -3.38 16.13
N ASP A 18 -12.10 -2.65 17.21
CA ASP A 18 -13.45 -2.51 17.76
C ASP A 18 -14.36 -1.88 16.71
N SER A 19 -14.71 -2.65 15.67
CA SER A 19 -15.61 -2.23 14.61
C SER A 19 -17.02 -2.34 15.17
N LYS A 20 -17.69 -1.19 15.29
CA LYS A 20 -19.13 -1.17 15.50
C LYS A 20 -19.79 -2.14 14.51
N PRO A 21 -20.81 -2.90 14.92
CA PRO A 21 -21.53 -3.74 13.99
C PRO A 21 -22.09 -2.90 12.85
N LEU A 22 -21.93 -3.37 11.61
CA LEU A 22 -22.48 -2.70 10.43
C LEU A 22 -23.95 -2.37 10.64
N SER A 23 -24.37 -1.20 10.16
CA SER A 23 -25.77 -0.84 10.16
C SER A 23 -26.59 -1.88 9.39
N SER A 24 -27.83 -2.10 9.82
CA SER A 24 -28.74 -3.04 9.16
C SER A 24 -28.94 -2.70 7.69
N GLU A 25 -28.91 -1.41 7.36
CA GLU A 25 -29.01 -0.91 5.99
C GLU A 25 -27.82 -1.33 5.13
N ILE A 26 -26.58 -1.10 5.60
CA ILE A 26 -25.36 -1.49 4.86
C ILE A 26 -25.31 -3.01 4.71
N ARG A 27 -25.67 -3.76 5.76
CA ARG A 27 -25.72 -5.22 5.66
C ARG A 27 -26.73 -5.69 4.60
N ALA A 28 -27.93 -5.12 4.60
CA ALA A 28 -28.95 -5.43 3.59
C ALA A 28 -28.51 -5.05 2.17
N LYS A 29 -27.77 -3.95 2.01
CA LYS A 29 -27.14 -3.58 0.73
C LYS A 29 -26.11 -4.65 0.32
N MET A 30 -25.20 -5.04 1.20
CA MET A 30 -24.20 -6.10 0.92
C MET A 30 -24.86 -7.44 0.54
N ASP A 31 -25.93 -7.85 1.22
CA ASP A 31 -26.68 -9.07 0.89
C ASP A 31 -27.28 -9.04 -0.52
N ARG A 32 -27.79 -7.88 -0.98
CA ARG A 32 -28.25 -7.71 -2.36
C ARG A 32 -27.11 -7.87 -3.37
N TYR A 33 -25.95 -7.26 -3.09
CA TYR A 33 -24.76 -7.44 -3.94
C TYR A 33 -24.30 -8.88 -4.00
N ARG A 34 -24.23 -9.56 -2.84
CA ARG A 34 -23.91 -10.98 -2.76
C ARG A 34 -24.84 -11.81 -3.64
N THR A 35 -26.14 -11.59 -3.53
CA THR A 35 -27.14 -12.31 -4.35
C THR A 35 -26.89 -12.08 -5.84
N SER A 36 -26.64 -10.84 -6.26
CA SER A 36 -26.35 -10.49 -7.65
C SER A 36 -25.04 -11.11 -8.16
N LEU A 37 -23.97 -11.06 -7.37
CA LEU A 37 -22.68 -11.66 -7.70
C LEU A 37 -22.80 -13.18 -7.87
N LEU A 38 -23.48 -13.86 -6.95
CA LEU A 38 -23.73 -15.30 -7.04
C LEU A 38 -24.57 -15.64 -8.29
N ALA A 39 -25.61 -14.86 -8.59
CA ALA A 39 -26.41 -15.04 -9.81
C ALA A 39 -25.60 -14.83 -11.10
N SER A 40 -24.53 -14.02 -11.07
CA SER A 40 -23.60 -13.82 -12.19
C SER A 40 -22.57 -14.95 -12.37
N GLY A 41 -22.63 -15.99 -11.52
CA GLY A 41 -21.74 -17.14 -11.54
C GLY A 41 -20.43 -16.95 -10.76
N MET A 42 -20.34 -15.92 -9.91
CA MET A 42 -19.28 -15.82 -8.90
C MET A 42 -19.50 -16.86 -7.80
N ARG A 43 -18.44 -17.20 -7.08
CA ARG A 43 -18.41 -18.18 -5.99
C ARG A 43 -17.80 -17.55 -4.75
N GLU A 44 -18.20 -18.05 -3.59
CA GLU A 44 -17.59 -17.72 -2.30
C GLU A 44 -16.57 -18.80 -1.90
N PRO A 45 -15.50 -18.43 -1.17
CA PRO A 45 -14.57 -19.41 -0.63
C PRO A 45 -15.21 -20.26 0.49
N SER A 46 -14.79 -21.52 0.61
CA SER A 46 -15.44 -22.51 1.48
C SER A 46 -14.98 -22.48 2.94
N LYS A 47 -13.71 -22.16 3.20
CA LYS A 47 -13.12 -22.15 4.56
C LYS A 47 -13.05 -20.74 5.13
N LEU A 48 -12.71 -19.75 4.31
CA LEU A 48 -12.77 -18.35 4.73
C LEU A 48 -14.23 -17.88 4.64
N LYS A 49 -15.01 -18.15 5.69
CA LYS A 49 -16.33 -17.52 5.79
C LYS A 49 -16.12 -16.02 5.77
N SER A 50 -16.72 -15.37 4.79
CA SER A 50 -16.93 -13.93 4.73
C SER A 50 -17.13 -13.39 6.15
N SER A 51 -16.22 -12.51 6.58
CA SER A 51 -16.34 -11.88 7.90
C SER A 51 -17.62 -11.03 7.95
N VAL A 52 -18.03 -10.58 9.13
CA VAL A 52 -19.26 -9.76 9.25
C VAL A 52 -19.22 -8.53 8.31
N TRP A 53 -18.02 -8.04 7.97
CA TRP A 53 -17.81 -6.80 7.21
C TRP A 53 -17.05 -6.97 5.90
N HIS A 54 -16.44 -8.12 5.61
CA HIS A 54 -15.60 -8.31 4.42
C HIS A 54 -15.87 -9.67 3.77
N TRP A 55 -16.40 -9.66 2.56
CA TRP A 55 -16.91 -10.81 1.82
C TRP A 55 -16.12 -10.98 0.52
N LEU A 56 -15.66 -12.20 0.25
CA LEU A 56 -14.80 -12.49 -0.89
C LEU A 56 -15.58 -13.26 -1.95
N PHE A 57 -15.40 -12.87 -3.22
CA PHE A 57 -15.99 -13.57 -4.34
C PHE A 57 -14.95 -13.78 -5.45
N TYR A 58 -15.01 -14.95 -6.08
CA TYR A 58 -14.15 -15.26 -7.22
C TYR A 58 -14.93 -15.96 -8.33
N LYS A 59 -14.47 -15.83 -9.56
CA LYS A 59 -14.92 -16.58 -10.73
C LYS A 59 -13.69 -17.02 -11.50
N PRO A 60 -13.40 -18.34 -11.60
CA PRO A 60 -12.33 -18.84 -12.46
C PRO A 60 -12.59 -18.41 -13.90
N VAL A 61 -11.55 -17.93 -14.59
CA VAL A 61 -11.66 -17.44 -15.97
C VAL A 61 -10.79 -18.27 -16.91
N THR A 62 -9.52 -18.49 -16.55
CA THR A 62 -8.64 -19.45 -17.22
C THR A 62 -8.12 -20.46 -16.21
N GLU A 63 -7.23 -21.37 -16.64
CA GLU A 63 -6.54 -22.28 -15.73
C GLU A 63 -5.74 -21.55 -14.63
N LEU A 64 -5.22 -20.35 -14.93
CA LEU A 64 -4.28 -19.62 -14.06
C LEU A 64 -4.74 -18.19 -13.76
N THR A 65 -6.00 -17.85 -14.03
CA THR A 65 -6.57 -16.54 -13.69
C THR A 65 -7.99 -16.65 -13.15
N ALA A 66 -8.31 -15.78 -12.20
CA ALA A 66 -9.66 -15.62 -11.68
C ALA A 66 -10.02 -14.14 -11.64
N PHE A 67 -11.30 -13.85 -11.89
CA PHE A 67 -11.88 -12.55 -11.62
C PHE A 67 -12.37 -12.50 -10.17
N ILE A 68 -12.03 -11.43 -9.47
CA ILE A 68 -12.25 -11.27 -8.03
C ILE A 68 -13.12 -10.03 -7.82
N VAL A 69 -14.09 -10.14 -6.91
CA VAL A 69 -14.85 -9.00 -6.39
C VAL A 69 -14.96 -9.19 -4.89
N ASN A 70 -14.35 -8.31 -4.12
CA ASN A 70 -14.38 -8.32 -2.67
C ASN A 70 -15.17 -7.12 -2.18
N LEU A 71 -16.08 -7.35 -1.22
CA LEU A 71 -16.98 -6.34 -0.68
C LEU A 71 -16.65 -6.08 0.78
N LYS A 72 -16.43 -4.83 1.15
CA LYS A 72 -16.20 -4.40 2.51
C LYS A 72 -17.23 -3.34 2.92
N GLY A 73 -18.00 -3.61 3.97
CA GLY A 73 -18.92 -2.63 4.54
C GLY A 73 -18.18 -1.63 5.45
N THR A 74 -18.58 -0.36 5.38
CA THR A 74 -18.24 0.69 6.35
C THR A 74 -19.52 1.16 7.07
N ASP A 75 -19.40 2.16 7.95
CA ASP A 75 -20.54 2.71 8.68
C ASP A 75 -21.66 3.22 7.73
N ASP A 76 -21.28 3.78 6.58
CA ASP A 76 -22.14 4.52 5.65
C ASP A 76 -22.00 4.11 4.17
N SER A 77 -21.08 3.20 3.84
CA SER A 77 -20.81 2.83 2.45
C SER A 77 -20.40 1.36 2.29
N ILE A 78 -20.29 0.92 1.03
CA ILE A 78 -19.66 -0.35 0.67
C ILE A 78 -18.46 -0.03 -0.22
N GLU A 79 -17.29 -0.50 0.17
CA GLU A 79 -16.11 -0.54 -0.69
C GLU A 79 -16.11 -1.85 -1.48
N ALA A 80 -16.02 -1.78 -2.80
CA ALA A 80 -15.81 -2.93 -3.66
C ALA A 80 -14.41 -2.86 -4.28
N VAL A 81 -13.56 -3.84 -3.99
CA VAL A 81 -12.26 -4.03 -4.65
C VAL A 81 -12.41 -5.17 -5.65
N TYR A 82 -12.06 -4.93 -6.90
CA TYR A 82 -12.34 -5.89 -7.97
C TYR A 82 -11.23 -5.90 -9.02
N GLY A 83 -11.08 -7.04 -9.69
CA GLY A 83 -10.10 -7.18 -10.75
C GLY A 83 -9.68 -8.61 -11.02
N TYR A 84 -8.50 -8.77 -11.61
CA TYR A 84 -7.97 -10.08 -11.99
C TYR A 84 -6.79 -10.48 -11.14
N ALA A 85 -6.80 -11.73 -10.67
CA ALA A 85 -5.72 -12.36 -9.94
C ALA A 85 -5.08 -13.49 -10.76
N SER A 86 -3.75 -13.58 -10.71
CA SER A 86 -3.02 -14.79 -11.07
C SER A 86 -3.29 -15.86 -10.01
N THR A 87 -3.72 -17.04 -10.43
CA THR A 87 -3.96 -18.18 -9.53
C THR A 87 -2.84 -19.21 -9.59
N ALA A 88 -1.65 -18.83 -10.06
CA ALA A 88 -0.50 -19.75 -10.16
C ALA A 88 -0.07 -20.40 -8.83
N PHE A 89 -0.44 -19.80 -7.69
CA PHE A 89 -0.24 -20.43 -6.38
C PHE A 89 -0.99 -21.77 -6.25
N THR A 90 -2.09 -21.99 -6.98
CA THR A 90 -2.80 -23.28 -6.98
C THR A 90 -2.06 -24.39 -7.74
N LYS A 91 -0.89 -24.10 -8.32
CA LYS A 91 0.00 -25.12 -8.89
C LYS A 91 1.04 -25.62 -7.89
N MET A 92 1.13 -25.02 -6.70
CA MET A 92 2.02 -25.46 -5.65
C MET A 92 1.40 -26.67 -4.93
N ALA A 93 2.22 -27.70 -4.69
CA ALA A 93 1.77 -28.91 -4.01
C ALA A 93 1.29 -28.57 -2.59
N GLY A 94 0.05 -28.92 -2.27
CA GLY A 94 -0.62 -28.57 -1.01
C GLY A 94 -1.52 -27.34 -1.07
N ASP A 95 -1.46 -26.54 -2.14
CA ASP A 95 -2.24 -25.32 -2.35
C ASP A 95 -3.25 -25.43 -3.50
N GLU A 96 -3.47 -26.62 -4.04
CA GLU A 96 -4.29 -26.86 -5.24
C GLU A 96 -5.72 -26.33 -5.09
N ASN A 97 -6.26 -26.37 -3.86
CA ASN A 97 -7.59 -25.89 -3.52
C ASN A 97 -7.61 -24.49 -2.89
N ALA A 98 -6.46 -23.80 -2.78
CA ALA A 98 -6.35 -22.55 -2.02
C ALA A 98 -7.33 -21.47 -2.53
N LEU A 99 -7.55 -21.35 -3.85
CA LEU A 99 -8.54 -20.43 -4.40
C LEU A 99 -9.97 -20.74 -3.92
N ILE A 100 -10.34 -22.02 -3.92
CA ILE A 100 -11.69 -22.48 -3.52
C ILE A 100 -11.87 -22.33 -2.01
N GLU A 101 -10.83 -22.58 -1.23
CA GLU A 101 -10.90 -22.60 0.22
C GLU A 101 -10.77 -21.20 0.84
N LEU A 102 -9.88 -20.37 0.30
CA LEU A 102 -9.45 -19.11 0.89
C LEU A 102 -9.81 -17.87 0.05
N GLY A 103 -10.06 -18.05 -1.25
CA GLY A 103 -10.30 -16.93 -2.16
C GLY A 103 -9.01 -16.18 -2.51
N VAL A 104 -9.14 -14.89 -2.83
CA VAL A 104 -8.01 -13.98 -3.06
C VAL A 104 -8.28 -12.69 -2.31
N SER A 105 -7.34 -12.27 -1.48
CA SER A 105 -7.45 -11.01 -0.73
C SER A 105 -7.18 -9.80 -1.63
N ASP A 106 -7.65 -8.62 -1.23
CA ASP A 106 -7.57 -7.39 -2.02
C ASP A 106 -6.15 -7.09 -2.53
N ASN A 107 -5.16 -7.23 -1.65
CA ASN A 107 -3.77 -6.89 -1.93
C ASN A 107 -3.05 -7.93 -2.82
N GLU A 108 -3.62 -9.12 -2.99
CA GLU A 108 -3.14 -10.20 -3.86
C GLU A 108 -3.76 -10.13 -5.28
N ILE A 109 -4.81 -9.33 -5.48
CA ILE A 109 -5.37 -9.11 -6.81
C ILE A 109 -4.32 -8.41 -7.68
N THR A 110 -3.95 -9.04 -8.80
CA THR A 110 -2.82 -8.65 -9.65
C THR A 110 -3.03 -7.31 -10.34
N ILE A 111 -4.22 -7.09 -10.89
CA ILE A 111 -4.69 -5.78 -11.36
C ILE A 111 -6.03 -5.53 -10.72
N ARG A 112 -6.13 -4.47 -9.92
CA ARG A 112 -7.34 -4.11 -9.19
C ARG A 112 -7.73 -2.65 -9.35
N GLU A 113 -9.02 -2.41 -9.16
CA GLU A 113 -9.65 -1.11 -9.03
C GLU A 113 -10.54 -1.13 -7.77
N LYS A 114 -10.90 0.05 -7.27
CA LYS A 114 -11.76 0.21 -6.10
C LYS A 114 -12.89 1.18 -6.44
N ILE A 115 -14.09 0.88 -5.96
CA ILE A 115 -15.22 1.80 -5.97
C ILE A 115 -15.88 1.85 -4.59
N VAL A 116 -16.32 3.03 -4.20
CA VAL A 116 -17.11 3.25 -2.97
C VAL A 116 -18.55 3.51 -3.38
N ILE A 117 -19.47 2.83 -2.72
CA ILE A 117 -20.89 2.82 -3.05
C ILE A 117 -21.66 3.38 -1.86
N CYS A 118 -22.19 4.60 -2.00
CA CYS A 118 -22.97 5.27 -0.97
C CYS A 118 -24.47 5.30 -1.32
N SER A 119 -24.79 5.30 -2.61
CA SER A 119 -26.14 5.49 -3.15
C SER A 119 -26.50 4.45 -4.23
N GLU A 120 -27.77 4.44 -4.65
CA GLU A 120 -28.25 3.61 -5.76
C GLU A 120 -27.65 4.02 -7.12
N ALA A 121 -27.31 5.30 -7.29
CA ALA A 121 -26.62 5.78 -8.48
C ALA A 121 -25.18 5.21 -8.55
N ASP A 122 -24.47 5.21 -7.42
CA ASP A 122 -23.14 4.59 -7.32
C ASP A 122 -23.21 3.08 -7.59
N GLU A 123 -24.29 2.42 -7.16
CA GLU A 123 -24.52 1.00 -7.40
C GLU A 123 -24.62 0.66 -8.90
N ALA A 124 -25.39 1.45 -9.65
CA ALA A 124 -25.48 1.28 -11.10
C ALA A 124 -24.13 1.54 -11.79
N ALA A 125 -23.41 2.58 -11.36
CA ALA A 125 -22.08 2.90 -11.88
C ALA A 125 -21.06 1.78 -11.56
N ALA A 126 -21.08 1.24 -10.34
CA ALA A 126 -20.22 0.16 -9.90
C ALA A 126 -20.44 -1.12 -10.70
N ARG A 127 -21.70 -1.51 -10.93
CA ARG A 127 -22.01 -2.66 -11.80
C ARG A 127 -21.39 -2.51 -13.19
N ASN A 128 -21.53 -1.34 -13.79
CA ASN A 128 -20.98 -1.07 -15.12
C ASN A 128 -19.44 -1.11 -15.12
N GLN A 129 -18.78 -0.52 -14.12
CA GLN A 129 -17.31 -0.53 -14.04
C GLN A 129 -16.75 -1.94 -13.79
N ILE A 130 -17.37 -2.71 -12.90
CA ILE A 130 -16.99 -4.10 -12.61
C ILE A 130 -17.15 -4.96 -13.86
N ALA A 131 -18.27 -4.83 -14.58
CA ALA A 131 -18.49 -5.54 -15.84
C ALA A 131 -17.45 -5.16 -16.91
N GLN A 132 -17.14 -3.86 -17.07
CA GLN A 132 -16.11 -3.41 -17.99
C GLN A 132 -14.72 -3.97 -17.65
N MET A 133 -14.37 -4.03 -16.36
CA MET A 133 -13.12 -4.64 -15.89
C MET A 133 -13.07 -6.14 -16.19
N TYR A 134 -14.19 -6.85 -15.99
CA TYR A 134 -14.33 -8.26 -16.33
C TYR A 134 -14.06 -8.51 -17.82
N GLU A 135 -14.78 -7.81 -18.70
CA GLU A 135 -14.67 -7.97 -20.15
C GLU A 135 -13.27 -7.58 -20.68
N ARG A 136 -12.67 -6.50 -20.13
CA ARG A 136 -11.37 -5.98 -20.56
C ARG A 136 -10.24 -7.01 -20.49
N TYR A 137 -10.31 -7.94 -19.54
CA TYR A 137 -9.25 -8.94 -19.31
C TYR A 137 -9.71 -10.39 -19.39
N LEU A 138 -10.94 -10.65 -19.86
CA LEU A 138 -11.54 -11.99 -19.90
C LEU A 138 -10.67 -13.05 -20.57
N GLN A 139 -9.95 -12.69 -21.63
CA GLN A 139 -9.09 -13.60 -22.39
C GLN A 139 -7.59 -13.37 -22.12
N THR A 140 -7.25 -12.62 -21.08
CA THR A 140 -5.85 -12.31 -20.75
C THR A 140 -5.23 -13.48 -19.99
N SER A 141 -4.11 -13.99 -20.50
CA SER A 141 -3.33 -15.03 -19.81
C SER A 141 -2.67 -14.50 -18.53
N LYS A 142 -2.22 -15.40 -17.66
CA LYS A 142 -1.48 -15.05 -16.44
C LYS A 142 -0.25 -14.17 -16.73
N ASP A 143 0.53 -14.52 -17.75
CA ASP A 143 1.77 -13.77 -18.06
C ASP A 143 1.47 -12.39 -18.65
N GLU A 144 0.45 -12.25 -19.49
CA GLU A 144 0.00 -10.95 -19.99
C GLU A 144 -0.55 -10.07 -18.86
N LEU A 145 -1.29 -10.67 -17.91
CA LEU A 145 -1.80 -9.95 -16.74
C LEU A 145 -0.65 -9.40 -15.89
N LEU A 146 0.38 -10.20 -15.63
CA LEU A 146 1.59 -9.78 -14.91
C LEU A 146 2.36 -8.69 -15.66
N LEU A 147 2.45 -8.77 -16.99
CA LEU A 147 3.07 -7.73 -17.81
C LEU A 147 2.30 -6.40 -17.73
N LYS A 148 0.97 -6.44 -17.76
CA LYS A 148 0.12 -5.26 -17.59
C LYS A 148 0.27 -4.65 -16.19
N ALA A 149 0.28 -5.46 -15.14
CA ALA A 149 0.53 -5.00 -13.77
C ALA A 149 1.91 -4.33 -13.64
N LYS A 150 2.95 -4.93 -14.24
CA LYS A 150 4.30 -4.37 -14.30
C LYS A 150 4.32 -3.02 -15.03
N ALA A 151 3.60 -2.89 -16.14
CA ALA A 151 3.49 -1.64 -16.88
C ALA A 151 2.79 -0.54 -16.06
N LYS A 152 1.66 -0.84 -15.41
CA LYS A 152 0.96 0.10 -14.51
C LYS A 152 1.88 0.56 -13.38
N ARG A 153 2.60 -0.36 -12.73
CA ARG A 153 3.56 -0.05 -11.66
C ARG A 153 4.72 0.82 -12.15
N LYS A 154 5.26 0.54 -13.34
CA LYS A 154 6.31 1.36 -13.96
C LYS A 154 5.82 2.78 -14.17
N ALA A 155 4.59 2.96 -14.67
CA ALA A 155 4.00 4.29 -14.84
C ALA A 155 3.80 5.02 -13.50
N PHE A 156 3.33 4.31 -12.46
CA PHE A 156 3.22 4.85 -11.10
C PHE A 156 4.57 5.37 -10.56
N ILE A 157 5.62 4.55 -10.62
CA ILE A 157 6.98 4.97 -10.20
C ILE A 157 7.53 6.08 -11.09
N GLN A 158 7.17 6.12 -12.37
CA GLN A 158 7.60 7.18 -13.28
C GLN A 158 7.01 8.54 -12.89
N LYS A 159 5.73 8.60 -12.48
CA LYS A 159 5.11 9.84 -12.00
C LYS A 159 5.86 10.46 -10.81
N ILE A 160 6.29 9.63 -9.86
CA ILE A 160 7.13 10.09 -8.74
C ILE A 160 8.43 10.67 -9.28
N ALA A 161 9.09 9.95 -10.19
CA ALA A 161 10.34 10.41 -10.79
C ALA A 161 10.20 11.75 -11.52
N ASP A 162 9.10 11.95 -12.24
CA ASP A 162 8.82 13.18 -12.96
C ASP A 162 8.62 14.38 -12.01
N LYS A 163 8.05 14.14 -10.82
CA LYS A 163 7.92 15.16 -9.77
C LYS A 163 9.23 15.49 -9.07
N LEU A 164 10.06 14.48 -8.80
CA LEU A 164 11.30 14.68 -8.04
C LEU A 164 12.48 15.16 -8.91
N LYS A 165 12.45 14.90 -10.22
CA LYS A 165 13.54 15.28 -11.14
C LYS A 165 13.81 16.80 -11.18
N PRO A 166 12.80 17.70 -11.30
CA PRO A 166 13.02 19.14 -11.21
C PRO A 166 13.65 19.59 -9.89
N MET A 167 13.40 18.84 -8.82
CA MET A 167 14.01 19.03 -7.51
C MET A 167 15.40 18.39 -7.41
N GLY A 168 16.09 18.08 -8.52
CA GLY A 168 17.47 17.61 -8.52
C GLY A 168 17.70 16.19 -8.00
N PHE A 169 16.65 15.41 -7.75
CA PHE A 169 16.80 14.02 -7.34
C PHE A 169 17.23 13.11 -8.50
N ARG A 170 18.10 12.16 -8.19
CA ARG A 170 18.53 11.08 -9.10
C ARG A 170 17.90 9.77 -8.66
N LYS A 171 17.29 9.06 -9.61
CA LYS A 171 16.58 7.80 -9.37
C LYS A 171 17.52 6.59 -9.44
N LYS A 172 17.39 5.67 -8.48
CA LYS A 172 17.91 4.31 -8.51
C LYS A 172 16.83 3.35 -8.02
N ALA A 173 16.28 2.53 -8.92
CA ALA A 173 15.10 1.69 -8.64
C ALA A 173 13.90 2.49 -8.09
N ASN A 174 13.48 2.23 -6.85
CA ASN A 174 12.38 2.94 -6.16
C ASN A 174 12.89 3.99 -5.17
N THR A 175 14.16 4.37 -5.28
CA THR A 175 14.83 5.32 -4.40
C THR A 175 15.29 6.52 -5.20
N TRP A 176 15.15 7.70 -4.64
CA TRP A 176 15.56 8.97 -5.22
C TRP A 176 16.45 9.68 -4.23
N ALA A 177 17.66 10.04 -4.67
CA ALA A 177 18.66 10.70 -3.83
C ALA A 177 18.99 12.09 -4.37
N ARG A 178 19.16 13.06 -3.49
CA ARG A 178 19.69 14.39 -3.79
C ARG A 178 20.79 14.73 -2.79
N SER A 179 21.94 15.18 -3.29
CA SER A 179 23.02 15.69 -2.42
C SER A 179 22.55 16.91 -1.64
N LEU A 180 22.93 16.96 -0.36
CA LEU A 180 22.82 18.13 0.52
C LEU A 180 24.23 18.70 0.78
N GLU A 181 24.34 19.66 1.69
CA GLU A 181 25.63 20.23 2.12
C GLU A 181 26.53 19.17 2.79
N GLY A 182 27.84 19.27 2.55
CA GLY A 182 28.82 18.31 3.05
C GLY A 182 28.66 16.92 2.43
N ASP A 183 28.90 15.87 3.22
CA ASP A 183 28.79 14.48 2.77
C ASP A 183 27.37 13.91 2.90
N TYR A 184 26.33 14.74 3.03
CA TYR A 184 24.96 14.26 3.27
C TYR A 184 24.12 14.17 2.00
N CYS A 185 23.13 13.27 2.01
CA CYS A 185 22.11 13.22 0.97
C CYS A 185 20.71 13.03 1.58
N LEU A 186 19.72 13.63 0.90
CA LEU A 186 18.31 13.43 1.15
C LEU A 186 17.80 12.30 0.26
N ILE A 187 17.13 11.34 0.88
CA ILE A 187 16.56 10.18 0.22
C ILE A 187 15.04 10.22 0.33
N PHE A 188 14.36 10.02 -0.79
CA PHE A 188 12.96 9.63 -0.86
C PHE A 188 12.89 8.19 -1.36
N ASN A 189 12.25 7.29 -0.61
CA ASN A 189 12.14 5.88 -0.96
C ASN A 189 10.68 5.44 -1.00
N ALA A 190 10.21 5.03 -2.19
CA ALA A 190 8.94 4.33 -2.34
C ALA A 190 9.18 2.83 -2.08
N GLN A 191 9.24 2.47 -0.80
CA GLN A 191 9.49 1.10 -0.35
C GLN A 191 8.27 0.23 -0.60
N LYS A 192 8.41 -0.78 -1.48
CA LYS A 192 7.39 -1.81 -1.62
C LYS A 192 7.33 -2.66 -0.36
N SER A 193 6.12 -2.94 0.14
CA SER A 193 5.87 -3.91 1.19
C SER A 193 6.43 -5.29 0.81
N ALA A 194 7.00 -5.99 1.80
CA ALA A 194 7.43 -7.37 1.63
C ALA A 194 6.26 -8.36 1.62
N PHE A 195 5.10 -7.94 2.16
CA PHE A 195 3.94 -8.80 2.38
C PHE A 195 2.79 -8.51 1.42
N SER A 196 2.83 -7.40 0.68
CA SER A 196 1.74 -6.96 -0.18
C SER A 196 2.25 -6.17 -1.38
N ASP A 197 1.34 -5.83 -2.29
CA ASP A 197 1.66 -4.97 -3.43
C ASP A 197 1.62 -3.47 -3.09
N GLU A 198 1.61 -3.10 -1.81
CA GLU A 198 1.47 -1.73 -1.33
C GLU A 198 2.84 -1.05 -1.09
N TYR A 199 2.84 0.26 -0.92
CA TYR A 199 4.04 1.08 -0.76
C TYR A 199 4.04 1.92 0.51
N TYR A 200 5.19 2.00 1.15
CA TYR A 200 5.55 3.00 2.15
C TYR A 200 6.38 4.11 1.48
N PHE A 201 6.19 5.36 1.87
CA PHE A 201 7.00 6.49 1.38
C PHE A 201 7.85 7.03 2.51
N ASN A 202 9.11 6.61 2.54
CA ASN A 202 10.04 7.05 3.57
C ASN A 202 10.89 8.22 3.04
N VAL A 203 11.22 9.13 3.93
CA VAL A 203 12.10 10.27 3.71
C VAL A 203 13.15 10.25 4.79
N TYR A 204 14.41 10.14 4.39
CA TYR A 204 15.51 10.10 5.35
C TYR A 204 16.73 10.85 4.84
N ILE A 205 17.58 11.28 5.77
CA ILE A 205 18.88 11.91 5.47
C ILE A 205 19.97 10.95 5.92
N GLU A 206 20.91 10.65 5.04
CA GLU A 206 22.05 9.79 5.33
C GLU A 206 23.37 10.48 4.97
N LYS A 207 24.47 10.03 5.58
CA LYS A 207 25.82 10.42 5.18
C LYS A 207 26.34 9.45 4.12
N ASN A 208 26.86 9.98 3.02
CA ASN A 208 27.49 9.22 1.95
C ASN A 208 28.59 8.31 2.52
N GLY A 209 28.59 7.04 2.10
CA GLY A 209 29.59 6.06 2.52
C GLY A 209 29.39 5.49 3.93
N SER A 210 28.27 5.77 4.60
CA SER A 210 27.89 5.06 5.82
C SER A 210 27.25 3.71 5.49
N ASP A 211 27.86 2.61 5.91
CA ASP A 211 27.28 1.27 5.77
C ASP A 211 26.25 1.02 6.87
N ILE A 212 25.04 0.65 6.45
CA ILE A 212 23.93 0.02 7.19
C ILE A 212 23.66 0.64 8.58
N TYR A 213 22.52 1.36 8.69
CA TYR A 213 22.01 2.07 9.89
C TYR A 213 22.60 3.47 10.15
N GLY A 214 22.94 4.22 9.09
CA GLY A 214 23.47 5.60 9.14
C GLY A 214 22.44 6.72 8.93
N GLU A 215 21.14 6.44 9.04
CA GLU A 215 20.08 7.43 8.84
C GLU A 215 20.06 8.42 10.01
N CYS A 216 20.33 9.70 9.72
CA CYS A 216 20.35 10.78 10.71
C CYS A 216 18.93 11.24 11.10
N CYS A 217 17.97 11.04 10.19
CA CYS A 217 16.55 11.36 10.33
C CYS A 217 15.78 10.41 9.43
N ASP A 218 14.67 9.85 9.89
CA ASP A 218 13.70 9.08 9.09
C ASP A 218 12.29 9.55 9.42
N THR A 219 11.49 9.79 8.39
CA THR A 219 10.07 10.11 8.52
C THR A 219 9.29 9.45 7.41
N ARG A 220 8.04 9.09 7.71
CA ARG A 220 7.15 8.47 6.73
C ARG A 220 6.06 9.44 6.29
N LEU A 221 5.90 9.57 4.99
CA LEU A 221 4.81 10.31 4.37
C LEU A 221 3.68 9.36 3.97
N PHE A 222 2.45 9.77 4.19
CA PHE A 222 1.27 8.96 3.88
C PHE A 222 0.13 9.81 3.32
N PRO A 223 -0.55 9.38 2.24
CA PRO A 223 -1.73 10.06 1.73
C PRO A 223 -2.92 9.80 2.66
N GLY A 224 -3.50 10.85 3.25
CA GLY A 224 -4.76 10.73 4.01
C GLY A 224 -4.75 9.70 5.14
N ASN A 225 -3.62 9.57 5.87
CA ASN A 225 -3.40 8.54 6.91
C ASN A 225 -3.38 7.08 6.42
N MET A 226 -3.27 6.84 5.12
CA MET A 226 -3.14 5.49 4.55
C MET A 226 -1.66 5.05 4.54
N CYS A 227 -1.29 4.09 5.38
CA CYS A 227 0.06 3.56 5.47
C CYS A 227 0.06 2.06 5.86
N PRO A 228 0.47 1.13 4.98
CA PRO A 228 0.96 1.35 3.62
C PRO A 228 -0.14 1.82 2.65
N MET A 229 0.26 2.36 1.50
CA MET A 229 -0.67 2.84 0.47
C MET A 229 -0.78 1.83 -0.67
N ASP A 230 -2.02 1.53 -1.05
CA ASP A 230 -2.33 0.77 -2.24
C ASP A 230 -2.30 1.66 -3.50
N TRP A 231 -1.21 1.56 -4.26
CA TRP A 231 -0.96 2.35 -5.46
C TRP A 231 -1.93 2.04 -6.62
N GLN A 232 -2.64 0.90 -6.58
CA GLN A 232 -3.57 0.52 -7.64
C GLN A 232 -4.95 1.14 -7.45
N THR A 233 -5.37 1.32 -6.21
CA THR A 233 -6.74 1.74 -5.86
C THR A 233 -6.85 3.23 -5.52
N LEU A 234 -5.73 3.91 -5.30
CA LEU A 234 -5.70 5.37 -5.18
C LEU A 234 -5.99 6.02 -6.54
N SER A 235 -6.90 7.00 -6.57
CA SER A 235 -7.21 7.71 -7.82
C SER A 235 -5.99 8.51 -8.30
N LYS A 236 -5.98 8.84 -9.60
CA LYS A 236 -4.90 9.65 -10.19
C LYS A 236 -4.82 11.02 -9.51
N ASP A 237 -5.96 11.62 -9.18
CA ASP A 237 -6.05 12.96 -8.62
C ASP A 237 -5.62 12.97 -7.15
N GLU A 238 -6.03 11.97 -6.36
CA GLU A 238 -5.56 11.81 -4.97
C GLU A 238 -4.05 11.59 -4.91
N PHE A 239 -3.50 10.76 -5.80
CA PHE A 239 -2.06 10.54 -5.85
C PHE A 239 -1.30 11.80 -6.25
N GLU A 240 -1.79 12.52 -7.25
CA GLU A 240 -1.22 13.80 -7.68
C GLU A 240 -1.28 14.85 -6.56
N LEU A 241 -2.40 14.89 -5.84
CA LEU A 241 -2.58 15.76 -4.67
C LEU A 241 -1.58 15.42 -3.57
N PHE A 242 -1.37 14.13 -3.28
CA PHE A 242 -0.37 13.66 -2.31
C PHE A 242 1.04 14.09 -2.70
N LEU A 243 1.42 13.93 -3.97
CA LEU A 243 2.74 14.37 -4.44
C LEU A 243 2.89 15.88 -4.28
N ASN A 244 1.90 16.67 -4.70
CA ASN A 244 2.01 18.14 -4.72
C ASN A 244 1.82 18.80 -3.36
N ARG A 245 1.01 18.23 -2.46
CA ARG A 245 0.67 18.83 -1.16
C ARG A 245 1.40 18.22 0.03
N THR A 246 1.97 17.02 -0.12
CA THR A 246 2.66 16.34 0.97
C THR A 246 4.12 16.09 0.63
N VAL A 247 4.40 15.36 -0.46
CA VAL A 247 5.77 14.95 -0.79
C VAL A 247 6.65 16.14 -1.17
N VAL A 248 6.25 16.91 -2.19
CA VAL A 248 7.05 18.03 -2.69
C VAL A 248 7.30 19.07 -1.59
N PRO A 249 6.29 19.57 -0.85
CA PRO A 249 6.53 20.57 0.20
C PRO A 249 7.43 20.06 1.34
N ALA A 250 7.29 18.79 1.73
CA ALA A 250 8.14 18.20 2.77
C ALA A 250 9.61 18.15 2.31
N LEU A 251 9.85 17.73 1.07
CA LEU A 251 11.19 17.67 0.51
C LEU A 251 11.79 19.06 0.24
N GLU A 252 11.01 20.01 -0.28
CA GLU A 252 11.45 21.40 -0.49
C GLU A 252 11.88 22.06 0.81
N LYS A 253 11.10 21.87 1.89
CA LYS A 253 11.47 22.38 3.22
C LYS A 253 12.85 21.89 3.66
N ILE A 254 13.16 20.61 3.46
CA ILE A 254 14.47 20.05 3.79
C ILE A 254 15.56 20.61 2.86
N ILE A 255 15.30 20.64 1.56
CA ILE A 255 16.27 21.11 0.55
C ILE A 255 16.68 22.56 0.76
N HIS A 256 15.75 23.43 1.17
CA HIS A 256 15.97 24.86 1.31
C HIS A 256 16.34 25.30 2.74
N THR A 257 16.46 24.35 3.68
CA THR A 257 16.91 24.66 5.03
C THR A 257 18.33 24.11 5.22
N PRO A 258 19.31 24.95 5.61
CA PRO A 258 20.65 24.48 5.94
C PRO A 258 20.62 23.38 6.99
N LEU A 259 21.53 22.40 6.90
CA LEU A 259 21.54 21.24 7.81
C LEU A 259 21.59 21.68 9.28
N HIS A 260 22.45 22.63 9.63
CA HIS A 260 22.55 23.11 11.02
C HIS A 260 21.24 23.69 11.58
N GLU A 261 20.40 24.31 10.75
CA GLU A 261 19.07 24.81 11.16
C GLU A 261 18.03 23.69 11.22
N LEU A 262 18.06 22.75 10.26
CA LEU A 262 17.22 21.55 10.33
C LEU A 262 17.44 20.78 11.64
N GLY A 263 18.68 20.77 12.14
CA GLY A 263 19.07 20.00 13.31
C GLY A 263 18.44 20.55 14.58
N LYS A 264 18.04 21.83 14.57
CA LYS A 264 17.35 22.47 15.70
C LYS A 264 15.87 22.08 15.77
N LEU A 265 15.30 21.48 14.72
CA LEU A 265 13.89 21.12 14.69
C LEU A 265 13.66 19.79 15.42
N PRO A 266 12.88 19.76 16.52
CA PRO A 266 12.61 18.53 17.25
C PRO A 266 11.98 17.43 16.39
N SER A 267 11.16 17.81 15.40
CA SER A 267 10.53 16.88 14.46
C SER A 267 11.50 16.09 13.57
N ILE A 268 12.76 16.53 13.46
CA ILE A 268 13.80 15.87 12.64
C ILE A 268 14.54 14.80 13.45
N TRP A 269 14.59 14.92 14.78
CA TRP A 269 15.38 14.03 15.63
C TRP A 269 14.62 13.32 16.74
N ALA A 270 13.34 13.64 16.95
CA ALA A 270 12.52 13.02 17.99
C ALA A 270 12.54 11.48 17.93
N ASP A 271 12.54 10.94 16.70
CA ASP A 271 12.57 9.50 16.42
C ASP A 271 13.94 9.01 15.91
N CYS A 272 14.99 9.83 16.04
CA CYS A 272 16.34 9.46 15.60
C CYS A 272 16.87 8.30 16.46
N THR A 273 17.22 7.18 15.80
CA THR A 273 17.77 5.98 16.44
C THR A 273 19.29 5.88 16.33
N CYS A 274 19.96 6.96 15.91
CA CYS A 274 21.40 7.01 15.70
C CYS A 274 22.19 6.55 16.93
N ASN A 275 23.12 5.60 16.72
CA ASN A 275 24.00 5.11 17.76
C ASN A 275 25.20 6.05 17.93
N ARG A 276 25.22 6.79 19.06
CA ARG A 276 26.26 7.73 19.54
C ARG A 276 27.71 7.33 19.24
N LYS A 277 28.05 6.03 19.23
CA LYS A 277 29.44 5.57 19.03
C LYS A 277 29.89 5.50 17.57
N LYS A 278 28.98 5.56 16.61
CA LYS A 278 29.30 5.49 15.16
C LYS A 278 29.26 6.84 14.46
N CYS A 279 28.83 7.89 15.16
CA CYS A 279 28.36 9.14 14.58
C CYS A 279 28.91 10.40 15.26
N GLU A 280 30.15 10.39 15.74
CA GLU A 280 30.86 11.56 16.32
C GLU A 280 30.85 12.83 15.44
N GLN A 281 30.36 12.73 14.20
CA GLN A 281 30.23 13.82 13.21
C GLN A 281 28.78 14.05 12.72
N CYS A 282 27.76 13.47 13.36
CA CYS A 282 26.36 13.64 12.97
C CYS A 282 25.87 15.04 13.36
N TRP A 283 25.52 15.86 12.37
CA TRP A 283 25.02 17.23 12.54
C TRP A 283 23.72 17.33 13.37
N VAL A 284 23.01 16.21 13.55
CA VAL A 284 21.80 16.10 14.36
C VAL A 284 22.13 15.92 15.85
N GLU A 285 23.27 15.30 16.19
CA GLU A 285 23.60 14.94 17.57
C GLU A 285 23.78 16.17 18.47
N LYS A 286 24.45 17.23 18.00
CA LYS A 286 24.70 18.43 18.83
C LYS A 286 23.41 19.03 19.40
N ASN A 287 22.38 19.19 18.57
CA ASN A 287 21.10 19.78 18.99
C ASN A 287 20.22 18.81 19.79
N LEU A 288 20.22 17.51 19.46
CA LEU A 288 19.50 16.48 20.22
C LEU A 288 19.98 16.39 21.67
N TRP A 289 21.31 16.44 21.87
CA TRP A 289 21.92 16.29 23.20
C TRP A 289 21.89 17.59 24.01
N GLU A 290 22.07 18.76 23.37
CA GLU A 290 21.83 20.07 23.99
C GLU A 290 20.37 20.19 24.48
N ALA A 291 19.38 19.75 23.68
CA ALA A 291 17.97 19.74 24.09
C ALA A 291 17.66 18.73 25.21
N LYS A 292 18.44 17.65 25.33
CA LYS A 292 18.31 16.64 26.40
C LYS A 292 19.12 16.97 27.66
N GLY A 293 19.89 18.08 27.66
CA GLY A 293 20.68 18.52 28.80
C GLY A 293 21.86 17.59 29.16
N ILE A 294 22.35 16.80 28.20
CA ILE A 294 23.44 15.83 28.40
C ILE A 294 24.67 16.38 27.65
N GLN A 295 25.67 16.86 28.38
CA GLN A 295 26.99 17.20 27.84
C GLN A 295 27.82 15.94 27.52
#